data_AF-A0A6M0CHB1-F1
#
_entry.id   AF-A0A6M0CHB1-F1
#
_cell.length_a   1.000
_cell.length_b   1.000
_cell.length_c   1.000
_cell.angle_alpha   90.00
_cell.angle_beta   90.00
_cell.angle_gamma   90.00
#
_symmetry.space_group_name_H-M   'P 1'
#
loop_
_entity.id
_entity.type
_entity.pdbx_description
1 polymer ?
#
loop_
_entity_poly.entity_id
_entity_poly.type
_entity_poly.pdbx_seq_one_letter_code
_entity_poly.pdbx_strand_id
1 'polypeptide(L)' 'MKTNPPPKDKPDLVQFFVRFGCGFLFAIVLVLSLGLIQTVGEFVVFSLILGFIFGLLAAKYGDRFWQKLSDWLR' A
#
# COMPACT_ATOMS: atom_id res chain seq x y z
N MET A 1 10.67 19.78 34.32
CA MET A 1 10.57 19.56 32.86
C MET A 1 10.89 18.10 32.58
N LYS A 2 9.90 17.27 32.19
CA LYS A 2 10.14 15.88 31.78
C LYS A 2 10.61 15.88 30.33
N THR A 3 11.88 15.59 30.11
CA THR A 3 12.43 15.35 28.77
C THR A 3 11.94 13.99 28.28
N ASN A 4 11.03 13.97 27.30
CA ASN A 4 10.70 12.74 26.58
C ASN A 4 11.98 12.28 25.85
N PRO A 5 12.34 10.98 25.93
CA PRO A 5 13.48 10.48 25.17
C PRO A 5 13.21 10.66 23.66
N PRO A 6 14.25 10.93 22.85
CA PRO A 6 14.10 11.06 21.40
C PRO A 6 13.51 9.75 20.85
N PRO A 7 12.59 9.82 19.87
CA PRO A 7 12.02 8.63 19.27
C PRO A 7 13.16 7.77 18.73
N LYS A 8 13.22 6.53 19.22
CA LYS A 8 14.22 5.55 18.83
C LYS A 8 13.92 5.16 17.38
N ASP A 9 14.66 5.75 16.44
CA ASP A 9 14.80 5.32 15.04
C ASP A 9 15.18 3.83 15.03
N LYS A 10 14.19 2.96 15.14
CA LYS A 10 14.34 1.55 14.82
C LYS A 10 14.27 1.47 13.30
N PRO A 11 15.07 0.61 12.65
CA PRO A 11 14.88 0.34 11.23
C PRO A 11 13.42 -0.07 11.04
N ASP A 12 12.66 0.78 10.36
CA ASP A 12 11.21 0.83 10.44
C ASP A 12 10.58 -0.23 9.52
N LEU A 13 11.00 -1.48 9.68
CA LEU A 13 10.43 -2.65 9.00
C LEU A 13 8.93 -2.71 9.25
N VAL A 14 8.47 -2.32 10.44
CA VAL A 14 7.05 -2.20 10.77
C VAL A 14 6.37 -1.19 9.85
N GLN A 15 6.95 0.00 9.69
CA GLN A 15 6.41 1.03 8.80
C GLN A 15 6.42 0.57 7.33
N PHE A 16 7.44 -0.19 6.91
CA PHE A 16 7.51 -0.82 5.59
C PHE A 16 6.37 -1.83 5.38
N PHE A 17 6.17 -2.77 6.32
CA PHE A 17 5.10 -3.76 6.23
C PHE A 17 3.71 -3.13 6.29
N VAL A 18 3.52 -2.10 7.11
CA VAL A 18 2.25 -1.35 7.17
C VAL A 18 1.98 -0.67 5.83
N ARG A 19 2.98 0.03 5.25
CA ARG A 19 2.85 0.67 3.94
C ARG A 19 2.57 -0.35 2.82
N PHE A 20 3.27 -1.49 2.84
CA PHE A 20 3.02 -2.58 1.91
C PHE A 20 1.58 -3.10 2.02
N GLY A 21 1.12 -3.39 3.25
CA GLY A 21 -0.22 -3.87 3.53
C GLY A 21 -1.30 -2.88 3.07
N CYS A 22 -1.11 -1.58 3.30
CA CYS A 22 -2.02 -0.55 2.81
C CYS A 22 -2.07 -0.49 1.27
N GLY A 23 -0.92 -0.56 0.60
CA GLY A 23 -0.87 -0.60 -0.88
C GLY A 23 -1.55 -1.86 -1.44
N PHE A 24 -1.37 -2.99 -0.77
CA PHE A 24 -2.01 -4.26 -1.14
C PHE A 24 -3.53 -4.22 -0.98
N LEU A 25 -4.02 -3.72 0.17
CA LEU A 25 -5.46 -3.55 0.43
C LEU A 25 -6.10 -2.57 -0.56
N PHE A 26 -5.41 -1.48 -0.90
CA PHE A 26 -5.88 -0.54 -1.90
C PHE A 26 -6.05 -1.21 -3.27
N ALA A 27 -5.09 -2.02 -3.70
CA ALA A 27 -5.20 -2.76 -4.95
C ALA A 27 -6.40 -3.72 -4.97
N ILE A 28 -6.68 -4.42 -3.86
CA ILE A 28 -7.86 -5.29 -3.76
C ILE A 28 -9.15 -4.47 -3.94
N VAL A 29 -9.28 -3.35 -3.25
CA VAL A 29 -10.45 -2.48 -3.35
C VAL A 29 -10.60 -1.93 -4.77
N LEU A 30 -9.49 -1.58 -5.42
CA LEU A 30 -9.48 -1.09 -6.80
C LEU A 30 -9.91 -2.17 -7.81
N VAL A 31 -9.45 -3.41 -7.61
CA VAL A 31 -9.88 -4.55 -8.46
C VAL A 31 -11.38 -4.82 -8.27
N LEU A 32 -11.89 -4.75 -7.04
CA LEU A 32 -13.32 -4.89 -6.76
C LEU A 32 -14.13 -3.75 -7.39
N SER A 33 -13.65 -2.51 -7.31
CA SER A 33 -14.40 -1.35 -7.81
C SER A 33 -14.47 -1.27 -9.33
N LEU A 34 -13.48 -1.82 -10.05
CA LEU A 34 -13.49 -1.87 -11.51
C LEU A 34 -14.54 -2.83 -12.08
N GLY A 35 -15.02 -3.81 -11.31
CA GLY A 35 -16.07 -4.75 -11.76
C GLY A 35 -15.67 -5.61 -12.97
N LEU A 36 -14.38 -5.62 -13.35
CA LEU A 36 -13.85 -6.32 -14.52
C LEU A 36 -13.68 -7.82 -14.29
N ILE A 37 -13.82 -8.28 -13.05
CA ILE A 37 -13.54 -9.65 -12.65
C ILE A 37 -14.79 -10.50 -12.74
N GLN A 38 -14.78 -11.51 -13.61
CA GLN A 38 -15.90 -12.44 -13.78
C GLN A 38 -15.70 -13.75 -13.02
N THR A 39 -14.44 -14.09 -12.71
CA THR A 39 -14.11 -15.33 -12.00
C THR A 39 -13.28 -15.08 -10.74
N VAL A 40 -13.45 -15.95 -9.74
CA VAL A 40 -12.65 -15.91 -8.50
C VAL A 40 -11.16 -16.11 -8.80
N GLY A 41 -10.83 -16.89 -9.83
CA GLY A 41 -9.44 -17.11 -10.26
C GLY A 41 -8.78 -15.82 -10.73
N GLU A 42 -9.44 -15.04 -11.60
CA GLU A 42 -8.96 -13.74 -12.04
C GLU A 42 -8.84 -12.77 -10.87
N PHE A 43 -9.81 -12.75 -9.95
CA PHE A 43 -9.74 -11.92 -8.76
C PHE A 43 -8.43 -12.13 -7.98
N VAL A 44 -8.09 -13.38 -7.73
CA VAL A 44 -6.90 -13.75 -6.95
C VAL A 44 -5.63 -13.37 -7.71
N VAL A 45 -5.55 -13.68 -9.01
CA VAL A 45 -4.36 -13.37 -9.82
C VAL A 45 -4.14 -11.87 -9.93
N PHE A 46 -5.18 -11.09 -10.26
CA PHE A 46 -5.07 -9.63 -10.36
C PHE A 46 -4.78 -8.98 -9.00
N SER A 47 -5.42 -9.44 -7.93
CA SER A 47 -5.18 -8.91 -6.58
C SER A 47 -3.75 -9.19 -6.12
N LEU A 48 -3.20 -10.38 -6.41
CA LEU A 48 -1.80 -10.69 -6.10
C LEU A 48 -0.84 -9.83 -6.93
N ILE A 49 -1.03 -9.73 -8.25
CA ILE A 49 -0.13 -8.97 -9.11
C ILE A 49 -0.18 -7.47 -8.75
N LEU A 50 -1.37 -6.87 -8.76
CA LEU A 50 -1.54 -5.45 -8.48
C LEU A 50 -1.22 -5.14 -7.03
N GLY A 51 -1.64 -5.98 -6.09
CA GLY A 51 -1.32 -5.79 -4.68
C GLY A 51 0.17 -5.87 -4.41
N PHE A 52 0.91 -6.75 -5.09
CA PHE A 52 2.36 -6.82 -4.94
C PHE A 52 3.06 -5.61 -5.56
N ILE A 53 2.61 -5.13 -6.73
CA ILE A 53 3.14 -3.92 -7.37
C ILE A 53 2.86 -2.69 -6.49
N PHE A 54 1.59 -2.42 -6.17
CA PHE A 54 1.19 -1.27 -5.35
C PHE A 54 1.73 -1.35 -3.93
N GLY A 55 1.77 -2.54 -3.33
CA GLY A 55 2.39 -2.78 -2.04
C GLY A 55 3.89 -2.46 -2.05
N LEU A 56 4.64 -2.96 -3.03
CA LEU A 56 6.07 -2.66 -3.15
C LEU A 56 6.33 -1.18 -3.43
N LEU A 57 5.54 -0.55 -4.30
CA LEU A 57 5.67 0.88 -4.57
C LEU A 57 5.35 1.71 -3.32
N ALA A 58 4.28 1.40 -2.60
CA ALA A 58 3.94 2.07 -1.35
C ALA A 58 5.01 1.85 -0.28
N ALA A 59 5.59 0.66 -0.19
CA ALA A 59 6.63 0.36 0.79
C ALA A 59 7.97 1.04 0.46
N LYS A 60 8.33 1.14 -0.83
CA LYS A 60 9.57 1.77 -1.30
C LYS A 60 9.52 3.29 -1.34
N TYR A 61 8.42 3.85 -1.84
CA TYR A 61 8.26 5.31 -2.02
C TYR A 61 7.49 5.97 -0.86
N GLY A 62 6.85 5.18 0.01
CA GLY A 62 6.13 5.68 1.17
C GLY A 62 5.06 6.69 0.80
N ASP A 63 5.08 7.82 1.49
CA ASP A 63 4.11 8.91 1.31
C ASP A 63 4.16 9.55 -0.08
N ARG A 64 5.31 9.52 -0.77
CA ARG A 64 5.42 10.08 -2.13
C ARG A 64 4.59 9.30 -3.15
N PHE A 65 4.43 7.99 -2.96
CA PHE A 65 3.55 7.18 -3.80
C PHE A 65 2.09 7.61 -3.61
N TRP A 66 1.65 7.73 -2.35
CA TRP A 66 0.29 8.15 -2.01
C TRP A 66 -0.04 9.57 -2.48
N GLN A 67 0.91 10.51 -2.39
CA GLN A 67 0.75 11.85 -2.93
C GLN A 67 0.55 11.83 -4.45
N LYS A 68 1.41 11.14 -5.20
CA LYS A 68 1.25 11.01 -6.66
C LYS A 68 -0.04 10.31 -7.06
N LEU A 69 -0.45 9.30 -6.30
CA LEU A 69 -1.71 8.59 -6.53
C LEU A 69 -2.90 9.52 -6.29
N SER A 70 -2.86 10.30 -5.20
CA SER A 70 -3.89 11.29 -4.89
C SER A 70 -3.96 12.41 -5.93
N ASP A 71 -2.81 12.86 -6.45
CA ASP A 71 -2.76 13.84 -7.54
C ASP A 71 -3.29 13.27 -8.85
N TRP A 72 -3.12 11.97 -9.10
CA TRP A 72 -3.65 11.31 -10.29
C TRP A 72 -5.17 11.05 -10.20
N LEU A 73 -5.69 10.83 -9.00
CA LEU A 73 -7.12 10.60 -8.75
C LEU A 73 -7.96 11.88 -8.63
N ARG A 74 -7.34 13.04 -8.52
CA ARG A 74 -7.99 14.35 -8.33
C ARG A 74 -8.18 15.07 -9.66
#